data_AF-A0A562Q1A4-F1
#
_entry.id   AF-A0A562Q1A4-F1
#
_cell.length_a   1.000
_cell.length_b   1.000
_cell.length_c   1.000
_cell.angle_alpha   90.00
_cell.angle_beta   90.00
_cell.angle_gamma   90.00
#
_symmetry.space_group_name_H-M   'P 1'
#
loop_
_entity.id
_entity.type
_entity.pdbx_description
1 polymer ?
#
loop_
_entity_poly.entity_id
_entity_poly.type
_entity_poly.pdbx_seq_one_letter_code
_entity_poly.pdbx_strand_id
1 'polypeptide(L)'
;MNIDEADKEIDSQAIAEAEQAALNEWNKRPTAEREALLQLARTVWQSTVELETATAIASPIVSELKRFRERYISLVESLSDEARGSLDFTALYTSNLPMAKPVPPDEVMGVHQPISFLHTIDETIEVLPSAQRGPKPTARDSGVSTAAIRAVAEQLELRSYGTGSSRTMAPDERLLFSICKQIDVRVTAPNVRHALKNLTSRKLSPK
;
A
#
# COMPACT_ATOMS: atom_id res chain seq x y z
N MET A 1 -19.26 -10.31 38.47
CA MET A 1 -19.01 -9.41 37.33
C MET A 1 -17.51 -9.11 37.35
N ASN A 2 -16.78 -9.51 36.30
CA ASN A 2 -15.34 -9.27 36.23
C ASN A 2 -15.09 -7.78 36.00
N ILE A 3 -14.16 -7.19 36.75
CA ILE A 3 -13.81 -5.76 36.65
C ILE A 3 -13.39 -5.41 35.21
N ASP A 4 -12.70 -6.33 34.53
CA ASP A 4 -12.27 -6.20 33.12
C ASP A 4 -13.42 -6.16 32.10
N GLU A 5 -14.60 -6.71 32.43
CA GLU A 5 -15.78 -6.68 31.54
C GLU A 5 -16.52 -5.34 31.68
N ALA A 6 -16.64 -4.84 32.92
CA ALA A 6 -17.25 -3.55 33.19
C ALA A 6 -16.43 -2.40 32.58
N ASP A 7 -15.10 -2.46 32.66
CA ASP A 7 -14.23 -1.44 32.07
C ASP A 7 -14.31 -1.41 30.53
N LYS A 8 -14.42 -2.58 29.88
CA LYS A 8 -14.62 -2.68 28.42
C LYS A 8 -15.98 -2.14 27.99
N GLU A 9 -17.01 -2.36 28.78
CA GLU A 9 -18.37 -1.88 28.50
C GLU A 9 -18.45 -0.35 28.61
N ILE A 10 -17.82 0.22 29.65
CA ILE A 10 -17.68 1.67 29.83
C ILE A 10 -16.93 2.33 28.67
N ASP A 11 -15.80 1.73 28.24
CA ASP A 11 -15.03 2.27 27.11
C ASP A 11 -15.81 2.17 25.79
N SER A 12 -16.59 1.10 25.59
CA SER A 12 -17.42 0.91 24.39
C SER A 12 -18.54 1.95 24.31
N GLN A 13 -19.21 2.23 25.44
CA GLN A 13 -20.25 3.25 25.50
C GLN A 13 -19.68 4.65 25.26
N ALA A 14 -18.54 4.99 25.87
CA ALA A 14 -17.88 6.27 25.66
C ALA A 14 -17.46 6.50 24.20
N ILE A 15 -17.03 5.44 23.50
CA ILE A 15 -16.73 5.50 22.06
C ILE A 15 -18.00 5.78 21.26
N ALA A 16 -19.09 5.05 21.52
CA ALA A 16 -20.36 5.23 20.80
C ALA A 16 -20.93 6.65 20.96
N GLU A 17 -20.86 7.21 22.17
CA GLU A 17 -21.29 8.59 22.45
C GLU A 17 -20.45 9.61 21.68
N ALA A 18 -19.12 9.43 21.62
CA ALA A 18 -18.22 10.29 20.87
C ALA A 18 -18.47 10.22 19.36
N GLU A 19 -18.72 9.02 18.82
CA GLU A 19 -19.07 8.81 17.41
C GLU A 19 -20.39 9.49 17.04
N GLN A 20 -21.41 9.35 17.90
CA GLN A 20 -22.71 9.99 17.68
C GLN A 20 -22.60 11.52 17.74
N ALA A 21 -21.82 12.06 18.68
CA ALA A 21 -21.58 13.49 18.77
C ALA A 21 -20.91 14.05 17.51
N ALA A 22 -19.93 13.34 16.96
CA ALA A 22 -19.25 13.70 15.71
C ALA A 22 -20.24 13.74 14.52
N LEU A 23 -21.08 12.70 14.39
CA LEU A 23 -22.09 12.65 13.32
C LEU A 23 -23.15 13.76 13.45
N ASN A 24 -23.57 14.07 14.68
CA ASN A 24 -24.51 15.16 14.93
C ASN A 24 -23.90 16.52 14.55
N GLU A 25 -22.62 16.74 14.86
CA GLU A 25 -21.90 17.95 14.47
C GLU A 25 -21.74 18.06 12.95
N TRP A 26 -21.37 16.96 12.30
CA TRP A 26 -21.32 16.86 10.84
C TRP A 26 -22.65 17.24 10.20
N ASN A 27 -23.76 16.71 10.71
CA ASN A 27 -25.09 16.94 10.15
C ASN A 27 -25.58 18.39 10.26
N LYS A 28 -24.95 19.23 11.09
CA LYS A 28 -25.23 20.67 11.16
C LYS A 28 -24.60 21.47 10.01
N ARG A 29 -23.63 20.89 9.30
CA ARG A 29 -22.96 21.58 8.19
C ARG A 29 -23.90 21.74 6.97
N PRO A 30 -23.76 22.83 6.19
CA PRO A 30 -24.49 23.00 4.94
C PRO A 30 -24.32 21.81 4.01
N THR A 31 -25.41 21.36 3.38
CA THR A 31 -25.41 20.16 2.53
C THR A 31 -24.38 20.24 1.39
N ALA A 32 -24.26 21.38 0.72
CA ALA A 32 -23.29 21.57 -0.37
C ALA A 32 -21.83 21.41 0.09
N GLU A 33 -21.49 21.91 1.28
CA GLU A 33 -20.15 21.75 1.86
C GLU A 33 -19.88 20.28 2.19
N ARG A 34 -20.87 19.58 2.76
CA ARG A 34 -20.76 18.15 3.07
C ARG A 34 -20.55 17.31 1.82
N GLU A 35 -21.30 17.56 0.76
CA GLU A 35 -21.20 16.83 -0.50
C GLU A 35 -19.83 17.02 -1.17
N ALA A 36 -19.30 18.24 -1.18
CA ALA A 36 -17.98 18.53 -1.73
C ALA A 36 -16.87 17.75 -1.00
N LEU A 37 -16.88 17.77 0.34
CA LEU A 37 -15.92 17.04 1.17
C LEU A 37 -16.05 15.52 0.99
N LEU A 38 -17.28 15.00 0.93
CA LEU A 38 -17.53 13.58 0.70
C LEU A 38 -17.05 13.13 -0.69
N GLN A 39 -17.26 13.93 -1.72
CA GLN A 39 -16.84 13.56 -3.08
C GLN A 39 -15.31 13.51 -3.20
N LEU A 40 -14.62 14.50 -2.62
CA LEU A 40 -13.15 14.51 -2.56
C LEU A 40 -12.63 13.30 -1.79
N ALA A 41 -13.19 13.04 -0.60
CA ALA A 41 -12.80 11.90 0.23
C ALA A 41 -13.09 10.55 -0.45
N ARG A 42 -14.21 10.39 -1.15
CA ARG A 42 -14.53 9.17 -1.93
C ARG A 42 -13.50 8.90 -3.02
N THR A 43 -13.12 9.94 -3.75
CA THR A 43 -12.13 9.82 -4.84
C THR A 43 -10.77 9.35 -4.30
N VAL A 44 -10.31 9.97 -3.21
CA VAL A 44 -9.05 9.59 -2.56
C VAL A 44 -9.13 8.19 -1.94
N TRP A 45 -10.26 7.87 -1.31
CA TRP A 45 -10.48 6.55 -0.72
C TRP A 45 -10.42 5.44 -1.77
N GLN A 46 -11.17 5.58 -2.87
CA GLN A 46 -11.24 4.60 -3.94
C GLN A 46 -9.88 4.35 -4.57
N SER A 47 -9.19 5.43 -4.99
CA SER A 47 -7.84 5.32 -5.57
C SER A 47 -6.83 4.66 -4.62
N THR A 48 -6.92 4.93 -3.32
CA THR A 48 -6.03 4.31 -2.33
C THR A 48 -6.32 2.82 -2.16
N VAL A 49 -7.60 2.43 -2.09
CA VAL A 49 -8.01 1.01 -1.97
C VAL A 49 -7.66 0.22 -3.24
N GLU A 50 -7.83 0.82 -4.41
CA GLU A 50 -7.41 0.22 -5.69
C GLU A 50 -5.90 -0.03 -5.71
N LEU A 51 -5.11 0.95 -5.26
CA LEU A 51 -3.65 0.82 -5.15
C LEU A 51 -3.24 -0.27 -4.14
N GLU A 52 -3.90 -0.35 -2.98
CA GLU A 52 -3.65 -1.42 -2.00
C GLU A 52 -3.97 -2.80 -2.58
N THR A 53 -5.09 -2.91 -3.32
CA THR A 53 -5.51 -4.17 -3.95
C THR A 53 -4.52 -4.59 -5.03
N ALA A 54 -4.12 -3.67 -5.90
CA ALA A 54 -3.11 -3.92 -6.93
C ALA A 54 -1.76 -4.35 -6.30
N THR A 55 -1.35 -3.68 -5.22
CA THR A 55 -0.13 -4.03 -4.49
C THR A 55 -0.22 -5.40 -3.83
N ALA A 56 -1.37 -5.75 -3.24
CA ALA A 56 -1.59 -7.05 -2.62
C ALA A 56 -1.53 -8.20 -3.63
N ILE A 57 -2.04 -8.00 -4.85
CA ILE A 57 -1.96 -8.96 -5.95
C ILE A 57 -0.52 -9.08 -6.48
N ALA A 58 0.19 -7.95 -6.62
CA ALA A 58 1.55 -7.94 -7.16
C ALA A 58 2.60 -8.49 -6.19
N SER A 59 2.42 -8.31 -4.87
CA SER A 59 3.39 -8.73 -3.84
C SER A 59 3.80 -10.21 -3.89
N PRO A 60 2.89 -11.20 -4.01
CA PRO A 60 3.27 -12.61 -4.12
C PRO A 60 4.03 -12.89 -5.43
N ILE A 61 3.63 -12.25 -6.54
CA ILE A 61 4.29 -12.37 -7.84
C ILE A 61 5.73 -11.87 -7.75
N VAL A 62 5.93 -10.68 -7.17
CA VAL A 62 7.27 -10.09 -6.98
C VAL A 62 8.14 -10.96 -6.08
N SER A 63 7.54 -11.55 -5.03
CA SER A 63 8.27 -12.44 -4.12
C SER A 63 8.71 -13.73 -4.80
N GLU A 64 7.87 -14.31 -5.65
CA GLU A 64 8.20 -15.51 -6.41
C GLU A 64 9.22 -15.23 -7.52
N LEU A 65 9.13 -14.07 -8.18
CA LEU A 65 10.14 -13.60 -9.14
C LEU A 65 11.51 -13.43 -8.49
N LYS A 66 11.58 -12.85 -7.29
CA LYS A 66 12.83 -12.74 -6.52
C LYS A 66 13.42 -14.10 -6.17
N ARG A 67 12.61 -15.04 -5.68
CA ARG A 67 13.06 -16.42 -5.39
C ARG A 67 13.52 -17.15 -6.64
N PHE A 68 12.81 -16.97 -7.75
CA PHE A 68 13.19 -17.55 -9.02
C PHE A 68 14.54 -16.99 -9.49
N ARG A 69 14.75 -15.67 -9.40
CA ARG A 69 16.02 -15.01 -9.71
C ARG A 69 17.18 -15.60 -8.91
N GLU A 70 17.01 -15.75 -7.59
CA GLU A 70 18.03 -16.34 -6.71
C GLU A 70 18.35 -17.80 -7.09
N ARG A 71 17.31 -18.61 -7.36
CA ARG A 71 17.50 -20.00 -7.83
C ARG A 71 18.21 -20.06 -9.18
N TYR A 72 17.88 -19.16 -10.10
CA TYR A 72 18.49 -19.11 -11.42
C TYR A 72 19.97 -18.74 -11.34
N ILE A 73 20.32 -17.71 -10.56
CA ILE A 73 21.72 -17.31 -10.33
C ILE A 73 22.51 -18.48 -9.74
N SER A 74 21.99 -19.10 -8.67
CA SER A 74 22.65 -20.25 -8.03
C SER A 74 22.82 -21.43 -8.98
N LEU A 75 21.83 -21.72 -9.83
CA LEU A 75 21.92 -22.75 -10.84
C LEU A 75 23.03 -22.43 -11.86
N VAL A 76 23.04 -21.21 -12.40
CA VAL A 76 24.06 -20.77 -13.38
C VAL A 76 25.47 -20.84 -12.79
N GLU A 77 25.66 -20.41 -11.55
CA GLU A 77 26.94 -20.50 -10.83
C GLU A 77 27.40 -21.95 -10.63
N SER A 78 26.46 -22.90 -10.49
CA SER A 78 26.76 -24.33 -10.32
C SER A 78 27.12 -25.06 -11.62
N LEU A 79 26.90 -24.44 -12.78
CA LEU A 79 27.22 -25.03 -14.09
C LEU A 79 28.71 -24.95 -14.40
N SER A 80 29.20 -25.89 -15.21
CA SER A 80 30.54 -25.81 -15.81
C SER A 80 30.63 -24.62 -16.77
N ASP A 81 31.85 -24.16 -17.03
CA ASP A 81 32.08 -23.02 -17.94
C ASP A 81 31.53 -23.30 -19.36
N GLU A 82 31.63 -24.53 -19.85
CA GLU A 82 31.03 -24.92 -21.16
C GLU A 82 29.50 -24.91 -21.14
N ALA A 83 28.89 -25.31 -20.01
CA ALA A 83 27.44 -25.30 -19.87
C ALA A 83 26.89 -23.87 -19.71
N ARG A 84 27.63 -22.98 -19.03
CA ARG A 84 27.30 -21.54 -18.98
C ARG A 84 27.37 -20.91 -20.36
N GLY A 85 28.44 -21.16 -21.12
CA GLY A 85 28.58 -20.66 -22.50
C GLY A 85 27.46 -21.14 -23.43
N SER A 86 26.98 -22.37 -23.27
CA SER A 86 25.86 -22.93 -24.05
C SER A 86 24.50 -22.29 -23.71
N LEU A 87 24.26 -21.99 -22.42
CA LEU A 87 23.06 -21.30 -21.96
C LEU A 87 23.00 -19.85 -22.46
N ASP A 88 24.14 -19.16 -22.42
CA ASP A 88 24.26 -17.77 -22.89
C ASP A 88 24.02 -17.66 -24.40
N PHE A 89 24.59 -18.59 -25.18
CA PHE A 89 24.33 -18.69 -26.62
C PHE A 89 22.83 -18.90 -26.93
N THR A 90 22.17 -19.80 -26.18
CA THR A 90 20.75 -20.13 -26.37
C THR A 90 19.84 -18.96 -26.01
N ALA A 91 20.14 -18.22 -24.95
CA ALA A 91 19.40 -17.02 -24.55
C ALA A 91 19.50 -15.89 -25.59
N LEU A 92 20.68 -15.68 -26.17
CA LEU A 92 20.91 -14.70 -27.23
C LEU A 92 20.22 -15.06 -28.55
N TYR A 93 20.22 -16.34 -28.90
CA TYR A 93 19.58 -16.85 -30.11
C TYR A 93 18.05 -16.72 -30.03
N THR A 94 17.48 -16.90 -28.85
CA THR A 94 16.02 -16.82 -28.63
C THR A 94 15.51 -15.40 -28.42
N SER A 95 16.32 -14.48 -27.89
CA SER A 95 15.94 -13.06 -27.70
C SER A 95 16.02 -12.22 -28.99
N ASN A 96 16.79 -12.66 -30.00
CA ASN A 96 17.02 -11.94 -31.26
C ASN A 96 16.35 -12.55 -32.50
N LEU A 97 15.26 -13.31 -32.35
CA LEU A 97 14.52 -13.85 -33.49
C LEU A 97 13.23 -13.03 -33.78
N PRO A 98 13.26 -12.02 -34.66
CA PRO A 98 12.35 -12.05 -35.80
C PRO A 98 12.89 -13.11 -36.77
N MET A 99 12.00 -13.95 -37.33
CA MET A 99 12.38 -14.98 -38.31
C MET A 99 13.44 -14.51 -39.32
N ALA A 100 14.72 -14.92 -39.17
CA ALA A 100 15.64 -15.34 -40.24
C ALA A 100 17.15 -15.23 -39.87
N LYS A 101 17.82 -16.36 -40.09
CA LYS A 101 19.26 -16.66 -40.28
C LYS A 101 20.24 -16.59 -39.09
N PRO A 102 20.96 -17.70 -38.82
CA PRO A 102 21.99 -17.77 -37.78
C PRO A 102 23.29 -17.08 -38.23
N VAL A 103 23.93 -16.37 -37.30
CA VAL A 103 25.29 -15.86 -37.43
C VAL A 103 26.27 -17.02 -37.19
N PRO A 104 27.32 -17.20 -38.02
CA PRO A 104 28.29 -18.27 -37.84
C PRO A 104 29.13 -18.09 -36.55
N PRO A 105 29.56 -19.20 -35.91
CA PRO A 105 30.16 -19.21 -34.57
C PRO A 105 31.50 -18.49 -34.45
N ASP A 106 32.14 -18.18 -35.57
CA ASP A 106 33.54 -17.74 -35.62
C ASP A 106 33.73 -16.24 -35.37
N GLU A 107 32.64 -15.46 -35.23
CA GLU A 107 32.68 -14.00 -35.11
C GLU A 107 32.29 -13.43 -33.72
N VAL A 108 31.93 -14.25 -32.73
CA VAL A 108 31.50 -13.74 -31.41
C VAL A 108 32.47 -14.16 -30.30
N MET A 109 33.70 -13.67 -30.40
CA MET A 109 34.64 -13.60 -29.28
C MET A 109 34.36 -12.34 -28.47
N GLY A 110 33.50 -12.44 -27.45
CA GLY A 110 33.22 -11.34 -26.53
C GLY A 110 32.25 -11.77 -25.45
N VAL A 111 32.73 -11.79 -24.21
CA VAL A 111 31.97 -12.09 -22.98
C VAL A 111 30.74 -11.19 -22.89
N HIS A 112 29.56 -11.70 -23.26
CA HIS A 112 28.32 -10.94 -23.15
C HIS A 112 27.18 -11.83 -22.64
N GLN A 113 26.51 -11.28 -21.64
CA GLN A 113 26.03 -12.00 -20.45
C GLN A 113 24.63 -12.62 -20.59
N PRO A 114 24.25 -13.50 -19.64
CA PRO A 114 22.86 -13.87 -19.33
C PRO A 114 21.98 -12.70 -18.83
N ILE A 115 22.40 -11.45 -19.07
CA ILE A 115 21.76 -10.20 -18.63
C ILE A 115 20.33 -10.11 -19.07
N SER A 116 19.97 -10.47 -20.30
CA SER A 116 18.67 -10.03 -20.86
C SER A 116 17.46 -10.56 -20.09
N PHE A 117 17.47 -11.82 -19.64
CA PHE A 117 16.35 -12.42 -18.92
C PHE A 117 16.31 -11.99 -17.45
N LEU A 118 17.48 -11.90 -16.80
CA LEU A 118 17.59 -11.36 -15.44
C LEU A 118 17.24 -9.86 -15.40
N HIS A 119 17.57 -9.12 -16.44
CA HIS A 119 17.22 -7.71 -16.62
C HIS A 119 15.71 -7.55 -16.79
N THR A 120 15.05 -8.40 -17.57
CA THR A 120 13.57 -8.39 -17.65
C THR A 120 12.92 -8.72 -16.30
N ILE A 121 13.50 -9.67 -15.55
CA ILE A 121 13.03 -9.98 -14.18
C ILE A 121 13.26 -8.78 -13.25
N ASP A 122 14.43 -8.13 -13.31
CA ASP A 122 14.76 -6.97 -12.50
C ASP A 122 13.89 -5.76 -12.85
N GLU A 123 13.68 -5.46 -14.14
CA GLU A 123 12.70 -4.46 -14.63
C GLU A 123 11.30 -4.78 -14.15
N THR A 124 10.85 -6.03 -14.20
CA THR A 124 9.52 -6.44 -13.73
C THR A 124 9.42 -6.30 -12.20
N ILE A 125 10.50 -6.61 -11.47
CA ILE A 125 10.65 -6.38 -10.03
C ILE A 125 10.82 -4.89 -9.71
N GLU A 126 11.11 -4.00 -10.65
CA GLU A 126 11.16 -2.56 -10.41
C GLU A 126 9.82 -1.87 -10.77
N VAL A 127 9.15 -2.34 -11.83
CA VAL A 127 7.88 -1.81 -12.33
C VAL A 127 6.69 -2.27 -11.46
N LEU A 128 6.62 -3.55 -11.08
CA LEU A 128 5.55 -4.02 -10.18
C LEU A 128 5.61 -3.33 -8.79
N PRO A 129 6.81 -3.01 -8.26
CA PRO A 129 6.99 -2.26 -7.01
C PRO A 129 7.05 -0.74 -7.12
N SER A 130 7.05 -0.11 -8.28
CA SER A 130 6.96 1.36 -8.31
C SER A 130 5.59 1.87 -7.81
N ALA A 131 4.62 0.95 -7.62
CA ALA A 131 3.39 1.12 -6.84
C ALA A 131 3.58 0.94 -5.30
N GLN A 132 4.71 0.39 -4.83
CA GLN A 132 5.03 0.13 -3.40
C GLN A 132 5.49 1.39 -2.61
N ARG A 133 4.85 2.54 -2.86
CA ARG A 133 4.75 3.58 -1.81
C ARG A 133 3.52 3.39 -0.93
N GLY A 134 2.78 2.29 -1.11
CA GLY A 134 1.71 1.88 -0.20
C GLY A 134 2.24 1.17 1.05
N PRO A 135 1.64 1.38 2.24
CA PRO A 135 1.93 0.57 3.42
C PRO A 135 1.75 -0.92 3.11
N LYS A 136 2.57 -1.80 3.71
CA LYS A 136 2.31 -3.24 3.68
C LYS A 136 0.86 -3.49 4.13
N PRO A 137 0.08 -4.35 3.45
CA PRO A 137 -1.25 -4.71 3.91
C PRO A 137 -1.10 -5.38 5.29
N THR A 138 -1.31 -4.60 6.35
CA THR A 138 -1.37 -5.15 7.69
C THR A 138 -2.70 -5.87 7.78
N ALA A 139 -2.65 -7.20 7.83
CA ALA A 139 -3.79 -8.02 8.19
C ALA A 139 -4.31 -7.57 9.56
N ARG A 140 -5.34 -6.72 9.55
CA ARG A 140 -6.20 -6.46 10.70
C ARG A 140 -7.63 -6.59 10.18
N ASP A 141 -8.33 -7.58 10.72
CA ASP A 141 -9.61 -8.16 10.32
C ASP A 141 -10.82 -7.21 10.22
N SER A 142 -10.63 -5.90 10.27
CA SER A 142 -11.72 -4.92 10.14
C SER A 142 -12.21 -4.73 8.70
N GLY A 143 -11.42 -5.12 7.69
CA GLY A 143 -11.74 -4.86 6.28
C GLY A 143 -11.73 -3.37 5.90
N VAL A 144 -11.28 -2.49 6.80
CA VAL A 144 -11.19 -1.04 6.63
C VAL A 144 -9.75 -0.63 6.31
N SER A 145 -9.56 0.11 5.22
CA SER A 145 -8.23 0.59 4.81
C SER A 145 -7.76 1.76 5.69
N THR A 146 -6.76 1.51 6.54
CA THR A 146 -6.14 2.58 7.32
C THR A 146 -5.29 3.54 6.47
N ALA A 147 -4.80 3.09 5.31
CA ALA A 147 -4.12 3.95 4.36
C ALA A 147 -5.10 4.91 3.70
N ALA A 148 -6.30 4.45 3.34
CA ALA A 148 -7.35 5.29 2.78
C ALA A 148 -7.81 6.37 3.78
N ILE A 149 -8.00 6.02 5.06
CA ILE A 149 -8.29 7.01 6.12
C ILE A 149 -7.18 8.07 6.19
N ARG A 150 -5.92 7.65 6.13
CA ARG A 150 -4.77 8.59 6.17
C ARG A 150 -4.74 9.49 4.94
N ALA A 151 -4.94 8.94 3.75
CA ALA A 151 -4.94 9.69 2.51
C ALA A 151 -6.06 10.74 2.49
N VAL A 152 -7.24 10.39 2.99
CA VAL A 152 -8.35 11.35 3.17
C VAL A 152 -7.96 12.44 4.16
N ALA A 153 -7.34 12.09 5.29
CA ALA A 153 -6.88 13.09 6.27
C ALA A 153 -5.87 14.07 5.66
N GLU A 154 -4.90 13.57 4.89
CA GLU A 154 -3.89 14.38 4.19
C GLU A 154 -4.52 15.29 3.14
N GLN A 155 -5.45 14.76 2.32
CA GLN A 155 -6.13 15.53 1.29
C GLN A 155 -7.00 16.66 1.87
N LEU A 156 -7.58 16.43 3.05
CA LEU A 156 -8.39 17.40 3.77
C LEU A 156 -7.57 18.29 4.72
N GLU A 157 -6.24 18.16 4.71
CA GLU A 157 -5.30 18.92 5.55
C GLU A 157 -5.59 18.84 7.06
N LEU A 158 -6.12 17.70 7.50
CA LEU A 158 -6.54 17.48 8.88
C LEU A 158 -5.34 17.23 9.80
N ARG A 159 -5.34 17.87 10.96
CA ARG A 159 -4.23 17.76 11.90
C ARG A 159 -4.39 16.54 12.79
N SER A 160 -3.26 15.88 13.06
CA SER A 160 -3.17 14.88 14.11
C SER A 160 -2.83 15.58 15.43
N TYR A 161 -3.63 15.36 16.46
CA TYR A 161 -3.47 15.99 17.78
C TYR A 161 -2.59 15.19 18.74
N GLY A 162 -1.80 14.24 18.22
CA GLY A 162 -0.98 13.34 19.03
C GLY A 162 -1.81 12.34 19.81
N THR A 163 -1.15 11.33 20.38
CA THR A 163 -1.79 10.26 21.16
C THR A 163 -2.15 10.78 22.56
N GLY A 164 -3.09 11.71 22.63
CA GLY A 164 -3.72 12.05 23.90
C GLY A 164 -4.59 10.89 24.35
N SER A 165 -4.41 10.41 25.58
CA SER A 165 -5.25 9.42 26.27
C SER A 165 -6.72 9.87 26.44
N SER A 166 -7.15 10.95 25.78
CA SER A 166 -8.50 11.45 25.96
C SER A 166 -9.49 10.49 25.33
N ARG A 167 -10.52 10.11 26.10
CA ARG A 167 -11.68 9.39 25.59
C ARG A 167 -12.40 10.21 24.51
N THR A 168 -12.27 11.53 24.51
CA THR A 168 -12.89 12.42 23.51
C THR A 168 -12.05 12.55 22.24
N MET A 169 -12.68 12.40 21.08
CA MET A 169 -12.06 12.71 19.78
C MET A 169 -11.77 14.21 19.65
N ALA A 170 -10.63 14.56 19.08
CA ALA A 170 -10.30 15.94 18.73
C ALA A 170 -11.17 16.42 17.54
N PRO A 171 -11.30 17.74 17.30
CA PRO A 171 -12.19 18.27 16.24
C PRO A 171 -11.94 17.67 14.86
N ASP A 172 -10.68 17.61 14.41
CA ASP A 172 -10.36 17.04 13.10
C ASP A 172 -10.56 15.52 13.05
N GLU A 173 -10.36 14.81 14.17
CA GLU A 173 -10.66 13.38 14.26
C GLU A 173 -12.15 13.12 14.10
N ARG A 174 -13.02 13.95 14.70
CA ARG A 174 -14.48 13.87 14.57
C ARG A 174 -14.91 14.12 13.13
N LEU A 175 -14.33 15.12 12.49
CA LEU A 175 -14.60 15.43 11.08
C LEU A 175 -14.18 14.27 10.18
N LEU A 176 -12.96 13.78 10.34
CA LEU A 176 -12.44 12.64 9.58
C LEU A 176 -13.28 11.38 9.79
N PHE A 177 -13.64 11.07 11.04
CA PHE A 177 -14.52 9.97 11.37
C PHE A 177 -15.86 10.09 10.67
N SER A 178 -16.51 11.26 10.77
CA SER A 178 -17.82 11.48 10.16
C SER A 178 -17.77 11.28 8.65
N ILE A 179 -16.76 11.82 7.97
CA ILE A 179 -16.57 11.66 6.52
C ILE A 179 -16.31 10.20 6.16
N CYS A 180 -15.35 9.54 6.81
CA CYS A 180 -15.00 8.15 6.52
C CYS A 180 -16.15 7.18 6.83
N LYS A 181 -16.95 7.43 7.87
CA LYS A 181 -18.13 6.63 8.22
C LYS A 181 -19.21 6.67 7.13
N GLN A 182 -19.33 7.78 6.41
CA GLN A 182 -20.25 7.92 5.26
C GLN A 182 -19.73 7.20 4.00
N ILE A 183 -18.44 6.89 3.94
CA ILE A 183 -17.82 6.14 2.84
C ILE A 183 -17.87 4.64 3.14
N ASP A 184 -17.50 4.26 4.37
CA ASP A 184 -17.52 2.88 4.85
C ASP A 184 -18.05 2.83 6.28
N VAL A 185 -19.24 2.24 6.43
CA VAL A 185 -19.96 2.15 7.72
C VAL A 185 -19.19 1.35 8.78
N ARG A 186 -18.20 0.54 8.37
CA ARG A 186 -17.37 -0.26 9.28
C ARG A 186 -16.28 0.56 9.95
N VAL A 187 -16.01 1.79 9.50
CA VAL A 187 -15.05 2.69 10.12
C VAL A 187 -15.46 2.97 11.56
N THR A 188 -14.51 2.84 12.49
CA THR A 188 -14.69 3.14 13.92
C THR A 188 -13.72 4.25 14.34
N ALA A 189 -14.02 4.95 15.44
CA ALA A 189 -13.12 5.95 16.02
C ALA A 189 -11.70 5.40 16.29
N PRO A 190 -11.51 4.16 16.80
CA PRO A 190 -10.20 3.52 16.87
C PRO A 190 -9.46 3.42 15.52
N ASN A 191 -10.14 3.12 14.40
CA ASN A 191 -9.49 3.07 13.09
C ASN A 191 -8.91 4.44 12.72
N VAL A 192 -9.67 5.51 12.97
CA VAL A 192 -9.27 6.90 12.68
C VAL A 192 -8.06 7.30 13.52
N ARG A 193 -8.11 7.10 14.84
CA ARG A 193 -6.98 7.37 15.73
C ARG A 193 -5.73 6.58 15.34
N HIS A 194 -5.90 5.30 14.99
CA HIS A 194 -4.80 4.47 14.54
C HIS A 194 -4.19 5.00 13.22
N ALA A 195 -5.01 5.42 12.26
CA ALA A 195 -4.54 5.97 10.99
C ALA A 195 -3.72 7.26 11.21
N LEU A 196 -4.17 8.11 12.14
CA LEU A 196 -3.58 9.42 12.46
C LEU A 196 -2.35 9.36 13.38
N LYS A 197 -2.14 8.26 14.11
CA LYS A 197 -1.03 8.09 15.07
C LYS A 197 0.36 8.34 14.47
N ASN A 198 0.53 8.06 13.17
CA ASN A 198 1.82 8.18 12.47
C ASN A 198 1.96 9.45 11.61
N LEU A 199 0.91 10.28 11.49
CA LEU A 199 0.96 11.56 10.76
C LEU A 199 1.77 12.64 11.48
N THR A 200 2.06 12.44 12.77
CA THR A 200 2.78 13.35 13.67
C THR A 200 4.25 13.61 13.33
N SER A 201 4.78 13.12 12.19
CA SER A 201 6.20 13.24 11.85
C SER A 201 6.52 14.00 10.56
N ARG A 202 5.53 14.41 9.76
CA ARG A 202 5.77 15.38 8.68
C ARG A 202 5.55 16.79 9.19
N LYS A 203 6.65 17.37 9.65
CA LYS A 203 6.85 18.78 10.03
C LYS A 203 5.91 19.72 9.25
N LEU A 204 4.90 20.25 9.94
CA LEU A 204 4.32 21.54 9.60
C LEU A 204 5.33 22.60 10.05
N SER A 205 6.26 22.96 9.15
CA SER A 205 6.86 24.29 9.25
C SER A 205 5.74 25.29 8.92
N PRO A 206 5.48 26.29 9.78
CA PRO A 206 4.58 27.37 9.43
C PRO A 206 5.17 28.14 8.23
N LYS A 207 4.33 28.47 7.24
CA LYS A 207 4.60 29.55 6.30
C LYS A 207 4.30 30.88 6.98
#